data_AF-A0A3D5VUS5-F1
#
_entry.id   AF-A0A3D5VUS5-F1
#
_cell.length_a   1.000
_cell.length_b   1.000
_cell.length_c   1.000
_cell.angle_alpha   90.00
_cell.angle_beta   90.00
_cell.angle_gamma   90.00
#
_symmetry.space_group_name_H-M   'P 1'
#
loop_
_entity.id
_entity.type
_entity.pdbx_description
1 polymer ?
#
loop_
_entity_poly.entity_id
_entity_poly.type
_entity_poly.pdbx_seq_one_letter_code
_entity_poly.pdbx_strand_id
1 'polypeptide(L)'
;MDSPSISSQPWWHFGHVWLVLSGPAIVVVAGFVTLYLAMSGADPVVDQNYYQKGIEINRTLEGAPESLAPAMQARNHAATGVKAPVAQSKP
;
A
#
# COMPACT_ATOMS: atom_id res chain seq x y z
N MET A 1 -3.11 -28.85 70.00
CA MET A 1 -2.65 -27.52 69.57
C MET A 1 -2.97 -27.40 68.09
N ASP A 2 -3.96 -26.60 67.73
CA ASP A 2 -4.33 -26.37 66.34
C ASP A 2 -3.37 -25.34 65.72
N SER A 3 -2.72 -25.72 64.63
CA SER A 3 -1.85 -24.83 63.86
C SER A 3 -2.71 -23.86 63.03
N PRO A 4 -2.37 -22.56 62.98
CA PRO A 4 -3.11 -21.61 62.16
C PRO A 4 -2.92 -21.94 60.67
N SER A 5 -4.00 -22.32 59.99
CA SER A 5 -4.03 -22.46 58.54
C SER A 5 -4.09 -21.07 57.90
N ILE A 6 -3.02 -20.64 57.23
CA ILE A 6 -3.03 -19.41 56.44
C ILE A 6 -3.87 -19.66 55.18
N SER A 7 -5.08 -19.10 55.14
CA SER A 7 -5.91 -19.08 53.94
C SER A 7 -5.34 -18.07 52.95
N SER A 8 -4.57 -18.53 51.97
CA SER A 8 -4.03 -17.67 50.91
C SER A 8 -5.15 -17.28 49.95
N GLN A 9 -5.35 -15.97 49.75
CA GLN A 9 -6.31 -15.44 48.79
C GLN A 9 -5.87 -15.78 47.35
N PRO A 10 -6.81 -16.03 46.42
CA PRO A 10 -6.44 -16.28 45.05
C PRO A 10 -5.75 -15.07 44.39
N TRP A 11 -4.79 -15.33 43.49
CA TRP A 11 -3.92 -14.30 42.93
C TRP A 11 -4.66 -13.21 42.12
N TRP A 12 -5.82 -13.52 41.53
CA TRP A 12 -6.59 -12.58 40.73
C TRP A 12 -7.25 -11.47 41.55
N HIS A 13 -7.34 -11.62 42.88
CA HIS A 13 -7.84 -10.57 43.77
C HIS A 13 -6.85 -9.41 43.94
N PHE A 14 -5.56 -9.60 43.63
CA PHE A 14 -4.55 -8.57 43.81
C PHE A 14 -4.45 -7.66 42.58
N GLY A 15 -4.82 -6.38 42.72
CA GLY A 15 -4.81 -5.41 41.61
C GLY A 15 -3.47 -5.26 40.89
N HIS A 16 -2.35 -5.42 41.60
CA HIS A 16 -1.00 -5.34 41.01
C HIS A 16 -0.75 -6.45 39.98
N VAL A 17 -1.39 -7.62 40.10
CA VAL A 17 -1.25 -8.69 39.11
C VAL A 17 -1.83 -8.25 37.76
N TRP A 18 -2.95 -7.53 37.78
CA TRP A 18 -3.54 -6.94 36.57
C TRP A 18 -2.67 -5.84 35.99
N LEU A 19 -1.99 -5.05 36.81
CA LEU A 19 -1.06 -4.02 36.33
C LEU A 19 0.08 -4.66 35.51
N VAL A 20 0.68 -5.74 36.02
CA VAL A 20 1.75 -6.46 35.31
C VAL A 20 1.23 -7.15 34.05
N LEU A 21 0.05 -7.78 34.11
CA LEU A 21 -0.54 -8.49 32.98
C LEU A 21 -1.05 -7.54 31.89
N SER A 22 -1.41 -6.30 32.25
CA SER A 22 -1.97 -5.32 31.32
C SER A 22 -0.99 -4.93 30.21
N GLY A 23 0.30 -4.77 30.52
CA GLY A 23 1.32 -4.37 29.54
C GLY A 23 1.38 -5.35 28.35
N PRO A 24 1.67 -6.64 28.58
CA PRO A 24 1.66 -7.64 27.53
C PRO A 24 0.30 -7.79 26.83
N ALA A 25 -0.79 -7.75 27.58
CA ALA A 25 -2.14 -7.90 27.02
C ALA A 25 -2.47 -6.78 26.01
N ILE A 26 -2.10 -5.53 26.33
CA ILE A 26 -2.31 -4.37 25.44
C ILE A 26 -1.55 -4.55 24.12
N VAL A 27 -0.30 -5.02 24.17
CA VAL A 27 0.51 -5.23 22.95
C VAL A 27 -0.10 -6.31 22.04
N VAL A 28 -0.60 -7.39 22.62
CA VAL A 28 -1.30 -8.45 21.86
C VAL A 28 -2.53 -7.89 21.17
N VAL A 29 -3.38 -7.14 21.88
CA VAL A 29 -4.57 -6.49 21.30
C VAL A 29 -4.16 -5.51 20.19
N ALA A 30 -3.14 -4.69 20.41
CA ALA A 30 -2.63 -3.76 19.41
C ALA A 30 -2.16 -4.50 18.14
N GLY A 31 -1.45 -5.63 18.28
CA GLY A 31 -1.04 -6.46 17.16
C GLY A 31 -2.22 -6.97 16.33
N PHE A 32 -3.31 -7.40 16.97
CA PHE A 32 -4.53 -7.80 16.26
C PHE A 32 -5.22 -6.62 15.59
N VAL A 33 -5.24 -5.44 16.20
CA VAL A 33 -5.78 -4.21 15.57
C VAL A 33 -4.97 -3.85 14.33
N THR A 34 -3.64 -3.90 14.40
CA THR A 34 -2.77 -3.67 13.24
C THR A 34 -3.01 -4.72 12.15
N LEU A 35 -3.15 -5.99 12.51
CA LEU A 35 -3.47 -7.06 11.56
C LEU A 35 -4.81 -6.80 10.86
N TYR A 36 -5.83 -6.41 11.63
CA TYR A 36 -7.15 -6.08 11.11
C TYR A 36 -7.09 -4.91 10.11
N LEU A 37 -6.35 -3.85 10.44
CA LEU A 37 -6.12 -2.72 9.54
C LEU A 37 -5.41 -3.15 8.26
N ALA A 38 -4.39 -4.02 8.36
CA ALA A 38 -3.65 -4.52 7.21
C ALA A 38 -4.54 -5.36 6.27
N MET A 39 -5.46 -6.16 6.81
CA MET A 39 -6.40 -6.95 6.01
C MET A 39 -7.53 -6.10 5.41
N SER A 40 -7.98 -5.07 6.13
CA SER A 40 -9.16 -4.28 5.74
C SER A 40 -8.84 -3.08 4.85
N GLY A 41 -7.61 -2.55 4.94
CA GLY A 41 -7.20 -1.28 4.35
C GLY A 41 -6.29 -1.39 3.12
N ALA A 42 -6.32 -2.51 2.40
CA ALA A 42 -5.63 -2.61 1.13
C ALA A 42 -6.43 -1.86 0.05
N ASP A 43 -6.22 -0.54 -0.04
CA ASP A 43 -6.56 0.20 -1.25
C ASP A 43 -5.69 -0.37 -2.39
N PRO A 44 -6.28 -0.96 -3.45
CA PRO A 44 -5.51 -1.56 -4.53
C PRO A 44 -4.66 -0.50 -5.23
N VAL A 45 -3.41 -0.36 -4.80
CA VAL A 45 -2.42 0.60 -5.36
C VAL A 45 -2.13 0.33 -6.84
N VAL A 46 -2.41 -0.88 -7.30
CA VAL A 46 -2.25 -1.28 -8.70
C VAL A 46 -3.56 -1.91 -9.16
N ASP A 47 -4.25 -1.22 -10.06
CA ASP A 47 -5.36 -1.81 -10.82
C ASP A 47 -4.84 -3.09 -11.49
N GLN A 48 -5.58 -4.19 -11.41
CA GLN A 48 -5.15 -5.48 -12.01
C GLN A 48 -4.87 -5.33 -13.51
N ASN A 49 -5.53 -4.37 -14.15
CA ASN A 49 -5.37 -4.08 -15.57
C ASN A 49 -4.34 -2.98 -15.84
N TYR A 50 -3.65 -2.43 -14.83
CA TYR A 50 -2.66 -1.35 -15.01
C TYR A 50 -1.61 -1.71 -16.06
N TYR A 51 -1.13 -2.96 -16.03
CA TYR A 51 -0.15 -3.44 -17.00
C TYR A 51 -0.75 -3.57 -18.41
N GLN A 52 -1.97 -4.11 -18.54
CA GLN A 52 -2.66 -4.21 -19.82
C GLN A 52 -2.92 -2.82 -20.41
N LYS A 53 -3.37 -1.89 -19.57
CA LYS A 53 -3.64 -0.50 -19.92
C LYS A 53 -2.36 0.22 -20.36
N GLY A 54 -1.23 -0.05 -19.72
CA GLY A 54 0.09 0.45 -20.14
C GLY A 54 0.53 -0.08 -21.52
N ILE A 55 0.27 -1.35 -21.83
CA ILE A 55 0.57 -1.92 -23.15
C ILE A 55 -0.36 -1.35 -24.22
N GLU A 56 -1.66 -1.22 -23.93
CA GLU A 56 -2.62 -0.64 -24.87
C GLU A 56 -2.27 0.81 -25.21
N ILE A 57 -1.89 1.63 -24.22
CA ILE A 57 -1.47 3.02 -24.44
C ILE A 57 -0.30 3.09 -25.44
N ASN A 58 0.69 2.21 -25.34
CA ASN A 58 1.80 2.19 -26.30
C ASN A 58 1.32 1.85 -27.72
N ARG A 59 0.38 0.91 -27.85
CA ARG A 59 -0.18 0.51 -29.16
C ARG A 59 -1.02 1.61 -29.81
N THR A 60 -1.79 2.37 -29.03
CA THR A 60 -2.53 3.53 -29.57
C THR A 60 -1.61 4.70 -29.91
N LEU A 61 -0.49 4.85 -29.18
CA LEU A 61 0.49 5.92 -29.41
C LEU A 61 1.41 5.66 -30.61
N GLU A 62 1.68 4.41 -30.98
CA GLU A 62 2.48 4.06 -32.18
C GLU A 62 1.90 4.64 -33.49
N GLY A 63 0.58 4.86 -33.55
CA GLY A 63 -0.09 5.48 -34.70
C GLY A 63 -0.47 6.96 -34.50
N ALA A 64 -0.22 7.53 -33.32
CA ALA A 64 -0.60 8.89 -33.00
C ALA A 64 0.48 9.90 -33.43
N PRO A 65 0.11 11.10 -33.89
CA PRO A 65 1.08 12.15 -34.17
C PRO A 65 1.88 12.51 -32.91
N GLU A 66 3.17 12.85 -33.08
CA GLU A 66 4.11 13.24 -32.01
C GLU A 66 3.59 14.37 -31.10
N SER A 67 2.63 15.17 -31.56
CA SER A 67 1.92 16.18 -30.76
C SER A 67 1.09 15.59 -29.61
N LEU A 68 0.79 14.29 -29.64
CA LEU A 68 0.06 13.54 -28.63
C LEU A 68 0.99 12.67 -27.74
N ALA A 69 2.30 12.86 -27.84
CA ALA A 69 3.26 12.15 -27.01
C ALA A 69 3.00 12.41 -25.50
N PRO A 70 3.20 11.43 -24.61
CA PRO A 70 3.03 11.60 -23.18
C PRO A 70 3.84 12.78 -22.63
N ALA A 71 3.27 13.54 -21.69
CA ALA A 71 3.87 14.77 -21.18
C ALA A 71 5.31 14.59 -20.65
N MET A 72 5.63 13.43 -20.05
CA MET A 72 7.00 13.11 -19.62
C MET A 72 7.99 13.00 -20.77
N GLN A 73 7.56 12.49 -21.92
CA GLN A 73 8.37 12.30 -23.11
C GLN A 73 8.45 13.61 -23.91
N ALA A 74 7.32 14.32 -24.06
CA ALA A 74 7.22 15.63 -24.71
C ALA A 74 8.12 16.70 -24.07
N ARG A 75 8.27 16.68 -22.73
CA ARG A 75 9.10 17.66 -22.01
C ARG A 75 10.58 17.63 -22.43
N ASN A 76 11.10 16.47 -22.84
CA ASN A 76 12.48 16.33 -23.30
C ASN A 76 12.63 16.45 -24.84
N HIS A 77 11.55 16.23 -25.61
CA HIS A 77 11.58 16.33 -27.07
C HIS A 77 11.58 17.77 -27.62
N ALA A 78 11.28 18.77 -26.79
CA ALA A 78 11.46 20.18 -27.14
C ALA A 78 12.93 20.53 -27.48
N ALA A 79 13.90 19.76 -26.96
CA ALA A 79 15.33 19.98 -27.19
C ALA A 79 15.91 19.23 -28.41
N THR A 80 15.20 18.21 -28.94
CA THR A 80 15.72 17.37 -30.05
C THR A 80 15.09 17.67 -31.42
N GLY A 81 14.07 18.52 -31.48
CA GLY A 81 13.37 18.89 -32.72
C GLY A 81 12.40 17.81 -33.24
N VAL A 82 11.32 18.26 -33.89
CA VAL A 82 10.32 17.38 -34.53
C VAL A 82 10.89 16.87 -35.86
N LYS A 83 10.84 15.56 -36.12
CA LYS A 83 11.19 15.02 -37.45
C LYS A 83 10.22 15.61 -38.48
N ALA A 84 10.77 16.22 -39.53
CA ALA A 84 9.99 16.86 -40.58
C ALA A 84 9.00 15.86 -41.20
N PRO A 85 7.75 16.27 -41.53
CA PRO A 85 6.81 15.38 -42.19
C PRO A 85 7.42 14.89 -43.49
N VAL A 86 7.39 13.57 -43.72
CA VAL A 86 7.78 13.01 -45.01
C VAL A 86 6.77 13.55 -46.02
N ALA A 87 7.20 14.48 -46.87
CA ALA A 87 6.35 15.05 -47.90
C ALA A 87 5.86 13.91 -48.80
N GLN A 88 4.55 13.64 -48.74
CA GLN A 88 3.90 12.71 -49.66
C GLN A 88 4.05 13.26 -51.08
N SER A 89 4.89 12.62 -51.89
CA SER A 89 4.95 12.86 -53.32
C SER A 89 3.62 12.43 -53.95
N LYS A 90 2.79 13.42 -54.27
CA LYS A 90 1.55 13.24 -55.02
C LYS A 90 1.91 12.88 -56.49
N PRO A 91 1.21 11.92 -57.12
CA PRO A 91 1.36 11.67 -58.56
C PRO A 91 0.87 12.85 -59.40
#